data_AF-A0A1H8GG21-F1
#
_entry.id   AF-A0A1H8GG21-F1
#
_cell.length_a   1.000
_cell.length_b   1.000
_cell.length_c   1.000
_cell.angle_alpha   90.00
_cell.angle_beta   90.00
_cell.angle_gamma   90.00
#
_symmetry.space_group_name_H-M   'P 1'
#
loop_
_entity.id
_entity.type
_entity.pdbx_description
1 polymer ?
#
loop_
_entity_poly.entity_id
_entity_poly.type
_entity_poly.pdbx_seq_one_letter_code
_entity_poly.pdbx_strand_id
1 'polypeptide(L)'
;MSKKNKDTVSDWSKAINDSFTQQRKVDEMLQPSKLQIRYLTGFAKNIYDYAQLMNNASEMAHQKLITFELAQQIMDTQGKNILKDIEYLQGYLKDDGKED
;
A
#
# COMPACT_ATOMS: atom_id res chain seq x y z
N MET A 1 13.03 -50.99 -5.81
CA MET A 1 13.58 -49.73 -6.38
C MET A 1 15.09 -49.71 -6.14
N SER A 2 15.89 -49.59 -7.21
CA SER A 2 17.36 -49.55 -7.14
C SER A 2 17.85 -48.30 -6.42
N LYS A 3 18.96 -48.40 -5.68
CA LYS A 3 19.62 -47.31 -4.93
C LYS A 3 19.84 -46.07 -5.81
N LYS A 4 20.21 -46.29 -7.09
CA LYS A 4 20.36 -45.24 -8.11
C LYS A 4 19.13 -44.35 -8.30
N ASN A 5 17.92 -44.91 -8.27
CA ASN A 5 16.68 -44.14 -8.42
C ASN A 5 16.35 -43.30 -7.18
N LYS A 6 16.76 -43.73 -5.97
CA LYS A 6 16.57 -42.94 -4.76
C LYS A 6 17.46 -41.70 -4.76
N ASP A 7 18.69 -41.85 -5.24
CA ASP A 7 19.66 -40.75 -5.32
C ASP A 7 19.20 -39.70 -6.35
N THR A 8 18.69 -40.13 -7.51
CA THR A 8 18.20 -39.18 -8.53
C THR A 8 16.96 -38.43 -8.05
N VAL A 9 16.02 -39.10 -7.39
CA VAL A 9 14.82 -38.44 -6.83
C VAL A 9 15.21 -37.43 -5.75
N SER A 10 16.21 -37.75 -4.92
CA SER A 10 16.76 -36.82 -3.92
C SER A 10 17.38 -35.58 -4.54
N ASP A 11 18.14 -35.74 -5.63
CA ASP A 11 18.78 -34.62 -6.33
C ASP A 11 17.76 -33.69 -7.00
N TRP A 12 16.72 -34.26 -7.62
CA TRP A 12 15.61 -33.49 -8.17
C TRP A 12 14.81 -32.77 -7.09
N SER A 13 14.53 -33.40 -5.96
CA SER A 13 13.84 -32.76 -4.84
C SER A 13 14.66 -31.59 -4.27
N LYS A 14 15.98 -31.70 -4.21
CA LYS A 14 16.86 -30.62 -3.76
C LYS A 14 16.85 -29.44 -4.74
N ALA A 15 16.99 -29.70 -6.03
CA ALA A 15 16.95 -28.66 -7.07
C ALA A 15 15.61 -27.90 -7.10
N ILE A 16 14.50 -28.61 -6.88
CA ILE A 16 13.16 -28.00 -6.78
C ILE A 16 13.08 -27.10 -5.54
N ASN A 17 13.54 -27.57 -4.38
CA ASN A 17 13.54 -26.77 -3.15
C ASN A 17 14.43 -25.53 -3.26
N ASP A 18 15.59 -25.66 -3.91
CA ASP A 18 16.50 -24.55 -4.15
C ASP A 18 15.85 -23.50 -5.07
N SER A 19 15.14 -23.95 -6.12
CA SER A 19 14.38 -23.07 -7.01
C SER A 19 13.26 -22.30 -6.27
N PHE A 20 12.47 -22.99 -5.45
CA PHE A 20 11.44 -22.33 -4.63
C PHE A 20 12.03 -21.34 -3.62
N THR A 21 13.20 -21.64 -3.06
CA THR A 21 13.90 -20.76 -2.13
C THR A 21 14.39 -19.50 -2.83
N GLN A 22 14.94 -19.63 -4.05
CA GLN A 22 15.36 -18.47 -4.86
C GLN A 22 14.17 -17.64 -5.32
N GLN A 23 13.08 -18.28 -5.75
CA GLN A 23 11.85 -17.59 -6.10
C GLN A 23 11.32 -16.77 -4.91
N ARG A 24 11.29 -17.37 -3.71
CA ARG A 24 10.86 -16.67 -2.50
C ARG A 24 11.75 -15.47 -2.16
N LYS A 25 13.07 -15.58 -2.34
CA LYS A 25 14.00 -14.46 -2.16
C LYS A 25 13.77 -13.33 -3.17
N VAL A 26 13.50 -13.68 -4.43
CA VAL A 26 13.17 -12.70 -5.47
C VAL A 26 11.83 -12.02 -5.15
N ASP A 27 10.83 -12.78 -4.71
CA ASP A 27 9.52 -12.25 -4.32
C ASP A 27 9.61 -11.36 -3.06
N GLU A 28 10.50 -11.69 -2.11
CA GLU A 28 10.82 -10.88 -0.93
C GLU A 28 11.59 -9.59 -1.32
N MET A 29 12.48 -9.66 -2.32
CA MET A 29 13.23 -8.50 -2.84
C MET A 29 12.36 -7.55 -3.67
N LEU A 30 11.28 -8.04 -4.29
CA LEU A 30 10.36 -7.25 -5.12
C LEU A 30 9.29 -6.51 -4.30
N GLN A 31 9.63 -6.08 -3.07
CA GLN A 31 8.76 -5.22 -2.26
C GLN A 31 8.26 -4.00 -3.05
N PRO A 32 6.98 -3.61 -2.91
CA PRO A 32 6.09 -4.02 -1.82
C PRO A 32 5.32 -5.31 -2.10
N SER A 33 5.18 -6.14 -1.07
CA SER A 33 4.26 -7.27 -1.06
C SER A 33 2.83 -6.84 -1.45
N LYS A 34 2.03 -7.76 -2.00
CA LYS A 34 0.63 -7.50 -2.38
C LYS A 34 -0.21 -6.87 -1.27
N LEU A 35 0.11 -7.17 -0.01
CA LEU A 35 -0.53 -6.57 1.16
C LEU A 35 -0.14 -5.09 1.32
N GLN A 36 1.15 -4.77 1.21
CA GLN A 36 1.66 -3.39 1.27
C GLN A 36 1.15 -2.54 0.10
N ILE A 37 1.04 -3.10 -1.11
CA ILE A 37 0.40 -2.43 -2.26
C ILE A 37 -1.07 -2.10 -1.94
N ARG A 38 -1.80 -3.01 -1.27
CA ARG A 38 -3.18 -2.77 -0.85
C ARG A 38 -3.28 -1.65 0.19
N TYR A 39 -2.30 -1.53 1.09
CA TYR A 39 -2.23 -0.42 2.04
C TYR A 39 -1.96 0.92 1.34
N LEU A 40 -0.96 0.99 0.46
CA LEU A 40 -0.63 2.20 -0.30
C LEU A 40 -1.82 2.68 -1.15
N THR A 41 -2.44 1.76 -1.88
CA THR A 41 -3.62 2.08 -2.71
C THR A 41 -4.84 2.46 -1.86
N GLY A 42 -4.98 1.91 -0.66
CA GLY A 42 -6.01 2.31 0.31
C GLY A 42 -5.88 3.76 0.77
N PHE A 43 -4.69 4.16 1.20
CA PHE A 43 -4.45 5.56 1.61
C PHE A 43 -4.56 6.54 0.42
N ALA A 44 -4.07 6.15 -0.76
CA ALA A 44 -4.24 6.97 -1.96
C ALA A 44 -5.73 7.19 -2.30
N LYS A 45 -6.56 6.15 -2.16
CA LYS A 45 -8.00 6.25 -2.33
C LYS A 45 -8.63 7.18 -1.28
N ASN A 46 -8.25 7.06 -0.01
CA ASN A 46 -8.78 7.92 1.05
C ASN A 46 -8.45 9.41 0.79
N ILE A 47 -7.19 9.71 0.44
CA ILE A 47 -6.75 11.07 0.09
C ILE A 47 -7.58 11.61 -1.08
N TYR A 48 -7.80 10.80 -2.11
CA TYR A 48 -8.66 11.18 -3.23
C TYR A 48 -10.09 11.48 -2.80
N ASP A 49 -10.70 10.61 -1.99
CA ASP A 49 -12.07 10.78 -1.50
C ASP A 49 -12.21 12.06 -0.65
N TYR A 50 -11.22 12.35 0.21
CA TYR A 50 -11.19 13.59 0.98
C TYR A 50 -11.08 14.82 0.09
N ALA A 51 -10.22 14.80 -0.93
CA ALA A 51 -10.09 15.89 -1.88
C ALA A 51 -11.39 16.13 -2.67
N GLN A 52 -12.11 15.06 -3.05
CA GLN A 52 -13.42 15.17 -3.68
C GLN A 52 -14.46 15.82 -2.77
N LEU A 53 -14.47 15.47 -1.47
CA LEU A 53 -15.35 16.13 -0.50
C LEU A 53 -15.06 17.62 -0.36
N MET A 54 -13.78 18.02 -0.42
CA MET A 54 -13.39 19.44 -0.42
C MET A 54 -13.92 20.17 -1.67
N ASN A 55 -13.77 19.57 -2.85
CA ASN A 55 -14.28 20.14 -4.10
C ASN A 55 -15.81 20.28 -4.05
N ASN A 56 -16.52 19.24 -3.62
CA ASN A 56 -17.97 19.28 -3.49
C ASN A 56 -18.43 20.36 -2.50
N ALA A 57 -17.76 20.51 -1.36
CA ALA A 57 -18.08 21.57 -0.40
C ALA A 57 -17.86 22.96 -1.02
N SER A 58 -16.77 23.15 -1.76
CA SER A 58 -16.48 24.39 -2.47
C SER A 58 -17.56 24.71 -3.53
N GLU A 59 -17.96 23.71 -4.33
CA GLU A 59 -19.03 23.88 -5.32
C GLU A 59 -20.38 24.18 -4.69
N MET A 60 -20.75 23.47 -3.62
CA MET A 60 -21.99 23.72 -2.88
C MET A 60 -22.02 25.13 -2.28
N ALA A 61 -20.89 25.64 -1.79
CA ALA A 61 -20.78 27.01 -1.30
C ALA A 61 -20.95 28.03 -2.44
N HIS A 62 -20.29 27.77 -3.58
CA HIS A 62 -20.41 28.62 -4.77
C HIS A 62 -21.86 28.69 -5.29
N GLN A 63 -22.57 27.56 -5.25
CA GLN A 63 -23.98 27.43 -5.59
C GLN A 63 -24.93 27.95 -4.49
N LYS A 64 -24.40 28.45 -3.36
CA LYS A 64 -25.15 28.94 -2.20
C LYS A 64 -26.06 27.89 -1.55
N LEU A 65 -25.74 26.60 -1.71
CA LEU A 65 -26.42 25.49 -1.05
C LEU A 65 -25.99 25.36 0.42
N ILE A 66 -24.74 25.74 0.71
CA ILE A 66 -24.18 25.84 2.07
C ILE A 66 -23.50 27.19 2.25
N THR A 67 -23.23 27.58 3.50
CA THR A 67 -22.47 28.80 3.79
C THR A 67 -20.98 28.60 3.52
N PHE A 68 -20.27 29.70 3.23
CA PHE A 68 -18.81 29.67 3.09
C PHE A 68 -18.12 29.21 4.37
N GLU A 69 -18.65 29.58 5.56
CA GLU A 69 -18.07 29.11 6.83
C GLU A 69 -18.18 27.59 6.97
N LEU A 70 -19.34 27.00 6.61
CA LEU A 70 -19.53 25.55 6.69
C LEU A 70 -18.63 24.82 5.68
N ALA A 71 -18.51 25.36 4.46
CA ALA A 71 -17.62 24.80 3.46
C ALA A 71 -16.15 24.83 3.92
N GLN A 72 -15.70 25.94 4.49
CA GLN A 72 -14.35 26.07 5.04
C GLN A 72 -14.11 25.06 6.17
N GLN A 73 -15.07 24.86 7.08
CA GLN A 73 -14.96 23.87 8.16
C GLN A 73 -14.81 22.44 7.62
N ILE A 74 -15.57 22.09 6.57
CA ILE A 74 -15.45 20.79 5.91
C ILE A 74 -14.05 20.67 5.28
N MET A 75 -13.62 21.70 4.54
CA MET A 75 -12.32 21.71 3.87
C MET A 75 -11.15 21.60 4.86
N ASP A 76 -11.19 22.33 5.97
CA ASP A 76 -10.17 22.28 7.02
C ASP A 76 -10.09 20.89 7.66
N THR A 77 -11.26 20.26 7.88
CA THR A 77 -11.35 18.90 8.44
C THR A 77 -10.74 17.87 7.48
N GLN A 78 -11.12 17.93 6.20
CA GLN A 78 -10.57 17.00 5.20
C GLN A 78 -9.08 17.24 4.94
N GLY A 79 -8.62 18.49 4.96
CA GLY A 79 -7.21 18.83 4.88
C GLY A 79 -6.39 18.19 6.00
N LYS A 80 -6.89 18.19 7.24
CA LYS A 80 -6.26 17.49 8.37
C LYS A 80 -6.20 15.98 8.16
N ASN A 81 -7.27 15.38 7.64
CA ASN A 81 -7.31 13.94 7.35
C ASN A 81 -6.30 13.54 6.27
N ILE A 82 -6.20 14.34 5.19
CA ILE A 82 -5.21 14.14 4.12
C ILE A 82 -3.79 14.23 4.69
N LEU A 83 -3.49 15.25 5.49
CA LEU A 83 -2.16 15.40 6.09
C LEU A 83 -1.80 14.19 6.96
N LYS A 84 -2.74 13.72 7.79
CA LYS A 84 -2.55 12.52 8.59
C LYS A 84 -2.22 11.30 7.73
N ASP A 85 -3.00 11.05 6.68
CA ASP A 85 -2.77 9.91 5.78
C ASP A 85 -1.43 10.02 5.02
N ILE A 86 -1.03 11.24 4.64
CA ILE A 86 0.30 11.50 4.05
C ILE A 86 1.42 11.22 5.06
N GLU A 87 1.29 11.66 6.31
CA GLU A 87 2.29 11.40 7.36
C GLU A 87 2.48 9.90 7.59
N TYR A 88 1.39 9.12 7.63
CA TYR A 88 1.46 7.66 7.73
C TYR A 88 2.16 7.04 6.51
N LEU A 89 1.81 7.46 5.30
CA LEU A 89 2.47 6.99 4.08
C LEU A 89 3.97 7.33 4.06
N GLN A 90 4.34 8.54 4.49
CA GLN A 90 5.74 8.95 4.60
C GLN A 90 6.50 8.16 5.66
N GLY A 91 5.87 7.85 6.80
CA GLY A 91 6.45 6.98 7.82
C GLY A 91 6.72 5.58 7.28
N TYR A 92 5.70 4.99 6.65
CA TYR A 92 5.79 3.68 6.01
C TYR A 92 6.93 3.60 4.98
N LEU A 93 7.05 4.59 4.09
CA LEU A 93 8.12 4.63 3.07
C LEU A 93 9.51 4.89 3.66
N LYS A 94 9.61 5.49 4.85
CA LYS A 94 10.89 5.74 5.54
C LYS A 94 11.35 4.55 6.37
N ASP A 95 10.44 3.71 6.83
CA ASP A 95 10.75 2.49 7.61
C ASP A 95 11.17 1.30 6.73
N ASP A 96 10.80 1.27 5.45
CA ASP A 96 11.29 0.28 4.45
C ASP A 96 12.83 0.38 4.18
N GLY A 97 13.56 1.22 4.90
CA GLY A 97 15.02 1.39 4.82
C GLY A 97 15.80 1.15 6.12
N LYS A 98 15.15 0.68 7.19
CA LYS A 98 15.82 0.29 8.44
C LYS A 98 15.66 -1.21 8.66
N GLU A 99 16.54 -1.97 8.02
CA GLU A 99 16.89 -3.33 8.46
C GLU A 99 17.61 -3.21 9.82
N ASP A 100 16.99 -3.74 10.88
CA ASP A 100 17.70 -4.16 12.09
C ASP A 100 18.30 -5.57 11.89
#